data_AF-A5P9I8-F1
#
_entry.id   AF-A5P9I8-F1
#
_cell.length_a   1.000
_cell.length_b   1.000
_cell.length_c   1.000
_cell.angle_alpha   90.00
_cell.angle_beta   90.00
_cell.angle_gamma   90.00
#
_symmetry.space_group_name_H-M   'P 1'
#
loop_
_entity.id
_entity.type
_entity.pdbx_description
1 polymer ?
#
loop_
_entity_poly.entity_id
_entity_poly.type
_entity_poly.pdbx_seq_one_letter_code
_entity_poly.pdbx_strand_id
1 'polypeptide(L)'
;MLVILLFLFGIGNFAVHKAVLESRHPMLDALPSFYKSGKGRFSLGFEFVILLAAMLLTANGWDGMAIAYGIYSLFNFATAWLVLSGRI
;
A
#
# COMPACT_ATOMS: atom_id res chain seq x y z
N MET A 1 3.62 -20.06 -6.52
CA MET A 1 2.23 -19.55 -6.44
C MET A 1 2.09 -18.32 -5.55
N LEU A 2 2.67 -18.31 -4.34
CA LEU A 2 2.55 -17.17 -3.41
C LEU A 2 3.03 -15.82 -3.99
N VAL A 3 4.13 -15.80 -4.76
CA VAL A 3 4.63 -14.58 -5.41
C VAL A 3 3.61 -13.97 -6.39
N ILE A 4 2.85 -14.79 -7.11
CA ILE A 4 1.79 -14.31 -8.02
C ILE A 4 0.66 -13.66 -7.21
N LEU A 5 0.27 -14.27 -6.08
CA LEU A 5 -0.73 -13.70 -5.18
C LEU A 5 -0.25 -12.37 -4.58
N LEU A 6 1.01 -12.29 -4.17
CA LEU A 6 1.61 -11.04 -3.69
C LEU A 6 1.60 -9.96 -4.75
N PHE A 7 1.95 -10.29 -5.99
CA PHE A 7 1.89 -9.35 -7.10
C PHE A 7 0.46 -8.82 -7.32
N LEU A 8 -0.56 -9.69 -7.29
CA LEU A 8 -1.96 -9.27 -7.40
C LEU A 8 -2.41 -8.39 -6.22
N PHE A 9 -2.03 -8.75 -4.99
CA PHE A 9 -2.28 -7.90 -3.82
C PHE A 9 -1.59 -6.54 -3.95
N GLY A 10 -0.36 -6.54 -4.46
CA GLY A 10 0.37 -5.34 -4.83
C GLY A 10 -0.44 -4.44 -5.74
N ILE A 11 -0.92 -4.95 -6.88
CA ILE A 11 -1.73 -4.16 -7.82
C ILE A 11 -2.91 -3.48 -7.10
N GLY A 12 -3.64 -4.23 -6.27
CA GLY A 12 -4.76 -3.69 -5.51
C GLY A 12 -4.32 -2.61 -4.52
N ASN A 13 -3.24 -2.86 -3.77
CA ASN A 13 -2.77 -1.92 -2.77
C ASN A 13 -2.29 -0.60 -3.41
N PHE A 14 -1.56 -0.68 -4.52
CA PHE A 14 -1.17 0.48 -5.33
C PHE A 14 -2.39 1.25 -5.88
N ALA A 15 -3.40 0.53 -6.39
CA ALA A 15 -4.61 1.15 -6.91
C ALA A 15 -5.35 1.94 -5.82
N VAL A 16 -5.42 1.38 -4.62
CA VAL A 16 -6.12 1.99 -3.50
C VAL A 16 -5.33 3.15 -2.88
N HIS A 17 -4.01 3.04 -2.76
CA HIS A 17 -3.16 4.16 -2.39
C HIS A 17 -3.29 5.32 -3.39
N LYS A 18 -3.32 5.01 -4.69
CA LYS A 18 -3.55 6.03 -5.72
C LYS A 18 -4.93 6.68 -5.59
N ALA A 19 -5.98 5.89 -5.36
CA ALA A 19 -7.34 6.40 -5.16
C ALA A 19 -7.43 7.35 -3.96
N VAL A 20 -6.78 7.02 -2.84
CA VAL A 20 -6.70 7.90 -1.67
C VAL A 20 -5.97 9.20 -2.01
N LEU A 21 -4.85 9.14 -2.72
CA LEU A 21 -4.11 10.34 -3.11
C LEU A 21 -4.92 11.24 -4.07
N GLU A 22 -5.68 10.63 -4.98
CA GLU A 22 -6.54 11.34 -5.93
C GLU A 22 -7.82 11.90 -5.29
N SER A 23 -8.29 11.34 -4.17
CA SER A 23 -9.51 11.80 -3.49
C SER A 23 -9.36 13.19 -2.84
N ARG A 24 -8.13 13.68 -2.64
CA ARG A 24 -7.82 14.99 -2.01
C ARG A 24 -8.56 15.20 -0.69
N HIS A 25 -8.74 14.13 0.09
CA HIS A 25 -9.42 14.21 1.37
C HIS A 25 -8.71 15.22 2.31
N PRO A 26 -9.44 16.05 3.09
CA PRO A 26 -8.84 17.07 3.97
C PRO A 26 -7.80 16.51 4.96
N MET A 27 -7.91 15.23 5.34
CA MET A 27 -6.89 14.56 6.17
C MET A 27 -5.51 14.49 5.49
N LEU A 28 -5.43 14.51 4.16
CA LEU A 28 -4.16 14.57 3.43
C LEU A 28 -3.47 15.92 3.60
N ASP A 29 -4.22 16.98 3.88
CA ASP A 29 -3.66 18.30 4.21
C ASP A 29 -3.07 18.36 5.62
N ALA A 30 -3.46 17.44 6.51
CA ALA A 30 -2.85 17.27 7.83
C ALA A 30 -1.56 16.44 7.79
N LEU A 31 -1.25 15.76 6.67
CA LEU A 31 -0.02 14.98 6.55
C LEU A 31 1.23 15.87 6.48
N PRO A 32 2.38 15.44 7.02
CA PRO A 32 3.63 16.18 6.97
C PRO A 32 4.01 16.59 5.54
N SER A 33 4.68 17.75 5.40
CA SER A 33 5.11 18.30 4.10
C SER A 33 5.90 17.30 3.23
N PHE A 34 6.62 16.35 3.84
CA PHE A 34 7.30 15.25 3.15
C PHE A 34 6.35 14.32 2.35
N TYR A 35 5.12 14.11 2.83
CA TYR A 35 4.09 13.36 2.11
C TYR A 35 3.41 14.20 1.01
N LYS A 36 3.39 15.52 1.16
CA LYS A 36 2.89 16.46 0.12
C LYS A 36 3.91 16.66 -1.00
N SER A 37 5.19 16.61 -0.67
CA SER A 37 6.31 16.79 -1.60
C SER A 37 6.34 15.63 -2.60
N GLY A 38 5.89 15.89 -3.84
CA GLY A 38 5.75 14.88 -4.89
C GLY A 38 4.34 14.33 -5.12
N LYS A 39 3.27 15.00 -4.63
CA LYS A 39 1.86 14.57 -4.79
C LYS A 39 1.57 13.18 -4.21
N GLY A 40 2.20 12.81 -3.11
CA GLY A 40 2.03 11.49 -2.47
C GLY A 40 2.75 10.32 -3.15
N ARG A 41 3.50 10.56 -4.23
CA ARG A 41 4.23 9.51 -4.97
C ARG A 41 5.30 8.79 -4.13
N PHE A 42 5.76 9.41 -3.05
CA PHE A 42 6.69 8.78 -2.12
C PHE A 42 6.06 7.56 -1.41
N SER A 43 4.75 7.61 -1.10
CA SER A 43 4.06 6.47 -0.49
C SER A 43 4.01 5.27 -1.43
N LEU A 44 3.84 5.50 -2.75
CA LEU A 44 3.87 4.45 -3.77
C LEU A 44 5.26 3.85 -3.93
N GLY A 45 6.32 4.66 -3.78
CA GLY A 45 7.69 4.16 -3.77
C GLY A 45 7.98 3.27 -2.56
N PHE A 46 7.48 3.66 -1.38
CA PHE A 46 7.59 2.84 -0.18
C PHE A 46 6.83 1.52 -0.31
N GLU A 47 5.60 1.58 -0.84
CA GLU A 47 4.79 0.39 -1.13
C GLU A 47 5.52 -0.56 -2.10
N PHE A 48 6.18 -0.01 -3.12
CA PHE A 48 6.98 -0.81 -4.06
C PHE A 48 8.10 -1.56 -3.37
N VAL A 49 8.85 -0.89 -2.50
CA VAL A 49 9.97 -1.50 -1.77
C VAL A 49 9.48 -2.61 -0.86
N ILE A 50 8.36 -2.41 -0.16
CA ILE A 50 7.76 -3.44 0.70
C ILE A 50 7.33 -4.66 -0.13
N LEU A 51 6.56 -4.43 -1.21
CA LEU A 51 6.10 -5.52 -2.08
C LEU A 51 7.28 -6.28 -2.70
N LEU A 52 8.29 -5.55 -3.19
CA LEU A 52 9.50 -6.14 -3.78
C LEU A 52 10.24 -7.01 -2.76
N ALA A 53 10.44 -6.51 -1.54
CA ALA A 53 11.08 -7.27 -0.48
C ALA A 53 10.28 -8.53 -0.12
N ALA A 54 8.95 -8.42 0.00
CA ALA A 54 8.09 -9.57 0.27
C ALA A 54 8.18 -10.62 -0.84
N MET A 55 8.09 -10.22 -2.11
CA MET A 55 8.20 -11.14 -3.25
C MET A 55 9.57 -11.80 -3.32
N LEU A 56 10.66 -11.06 -3.11
CA LEU A 56 12.03 -11.61 -3.14
C LEU A 56 12.25 -12.62 -2.01
N LEU A 57 11.81 -12.30 -0.80
CA LEU A 57 11.96 -13.19 0.35
C LEU A 57 11.10 -14.45 0.19
N THR A 58 9.84 -14.32 -0.22
CA THR A 58 8.98 -15.47 -0.52
C THR A 58 9.52 -16.33 -1.66
N ALA A 59 10.12 -15.73 -2.70
CA ALA A 59 10.77 -16.48 -3.77
C ALA A 59 12.00 -17.28 -3.29
N ASN A 60 12.64 -16.85 -2.20
CA ASN A 60 13.77 -17.53 -1.56
C ASN A 60 13.34 -18.45 -0.40
N GLY A 61 12.06 -18.83 -0.32
CA GLY A 61 11.54 -19.81 0.64
C GLY A 61 11.07 -19.24 1.97
N TRP A 62 11.02 -17.92 2.13
CA TRP A 62 10.49 -17.26 3.32
C TRP A 62 8.99 -16.97 3.15
N ASP A 63 8.18 -18.02 3.15
CA ASP A 63 6.73 -17.93 2.91
C ASP A 63 5.99 -17.09 3.95
N GLY A 64 6.53 -16.95 5.16
CA GLY A 64 6.00 -16.06 6.20
C GLY A 64 5.91 -14.59 5.76
N MET A 65 6.78 -14.15 4.84
CA MET A 65 6.71 -12.80 4.28
C MET A 65 5.48 -12.59 3.40
N ALA A 66 4.95 -13.65 2.79
CA ALA A 66 3.73 -13.55 2.02
C ALA A 66 2.52 -13.27 2.91
N ILE A 67 2.48 -13.91 4.08
CA ILE A 67 1.43 -13.69 5.09
C ILE A 67 1.56 -12.28 5.67
N ALA A 68 2.78 -11.86 6.02
CA ALA A 68 3.03 -10.52 6.53
C ALA A 68 2.55 -9.43 5.56
N TYR A 69 2.87 -9.57 4.27
CA TYR A 69 2.38 -8.64 3.25
C TYR A 69 0.87 -8.70 3.04
N GLY A 70 0.26 -9.89 3.12
CA GLY A 70 -1.19 -10.05 3.04
C GLY A 70 -1.92 -9.30 4.16
N ILE A 71 -1.45 -9.45 5.40
CA ILE A 71 -1.99 -8.72 6.57
C ILE A 71 -1.80 -7.22 6.40
N TYR A 72 -0.59 -6.80 6.00
CA TYR A 72 -0.29 -5.40 5.73
C TYR A 72 -1.22 -4.79 4.67
N SER A 73 -1.44 -5.51 3.57
CA SER A 73 -2.36 -5.10 2.50
C SER A 73 -3.80 -4.95 3.02
N LEU A 74 -4.27 -5.87 3.86
CA LEU A 74 -5.61 -5.79 4.45
C LEU A 74 -5.80 -4.52 5.27
N PHE A 75 -4.81 -4.14 6.08
CA PHE A 75 -4.85 -2.88 6.82
C PHE A 75 -4.87 -1.67 5.89
N ASN A 76 -4.03 -1.65 4.85
CA ASN A 76 -4.03 -0.55 3.89
C ASN A 76 -5.37 -0.41 3.16
N PHE A 77 -5.99 -1.51 2.74
CA PHE A 77 -7.34 -1.51 2.17
C PHE A 77 -8.38 -0.97 3.15
N ALA A 78 -8.34 -1.41 4.41
CA ALA A 78 -9.27 -0.96 5.44
C ALA A 78 -9.12 0.54 5.71
N THR A 79 -7.89 1.02 5.90
CA THR A 79 -7.60 2.45 6.11
C THR A 79 -8.05 3.28 4.92
N ALA A 80 -7.70 2.86 3.71
CA ALA A 80 -8.11 3.57 2.52
C ALA A 80 -9.63 3.57 2.31
N TRP A 81 -10.32 2.48 2.62
CA TRP A 81 -11.78 2.45 2.59
C TRP A 81 -12.40 3.44 3.56
N LEU A 82 -11.88 3.54 4.79
CA LEU A 82 -12.35 4.52 5.77
C LEU A 82 -12.18 5.96 5.25
N VAL A 83 -11.03 6.29 4.66
CA VAL A 83 -10.76 7.62 4.08
C VAL A 83 -11.67 7.88 2.86
N LEU A 84 -11.76 6.93 1.93
CA LEU A 84 -12.52 7.10 0.69
C LEU A 84 -14.04 7.15 0.93
N SER A 85 -14.52 6.51 1.99
CA SER A 85 -15.93 6.58 2.41
C SER A 85 -16.25 7.80 3.28
N GLY A 86 -15.26 8.65 3.59
CA GLY A 86 -15.44 9.83 4.44
C GLY A 86 -15.81 9.49 5.88
N ARG A 87 -15.50 8.28 6.34
CA ARG A 87 -15.71 7.86 7.74
C ARG A 87 -14.63 8.43 8.67
N ILE A 88 -13.47 8.76 8.09
CA ILE A 88 -12.36 9.51 8.70
C ILE A 88 -11.88 10.56 7.68
#